data_AF-A0A3N5GF07-F1
#
_entry.id   AF-A0A3N5GF07-F1
#
_cell.length_a   1.000
_cell.length_b   1.000
_cell.length_c   1.000
_cell.angle_alpha   90.00
_cell.angle_beta   90.00
_cell.angle_gamma   90.00
#
_symmetry.space_group_name_H-M   'P 1'
#
loop_
_entity.id
_entity.type
_entity.pdbx_description
1 polymer ?
#
loop_
_entity_poly.entity_id
_entity_poly.type
_entity_poly.pdbx_seq_one_letter_code
_entity_poly.pdbx_strand_id
1 'polypeptide(L)'
;MSGFRNRGVGQTTGFTFVEMVFAVAIMVTVTGAILSLMNPAHGVFKTQPELSEMQQRLRISVDAMYRDLVMAGAGVEAGSTIGPLGSYFAPVLPFRRGSQTPDPPGTFRTDRISVLYVPSSSAQGTTSLVMQSPDADVPMNPQAGCPPAEPLCRFKLGTTAVVFDESGAYDTFRITGIVNAPAALQHANQPLSRNYLAGASVAQVVNATYWLKTDASVPTSRLMRYD
;
A
#
# COMPACT_ATOMS: atom_id res chain seq x y z
N MET A 1 88.97 35.04 6.02
CA MET A 1 88.39 33.68 6.09
C MET A 1 86.88 33.78 6.11
N SER A 2 86.22 33.48 4.98
CA SER A 2 84.83 32.98 4.90
C SER A 2 84.59 32.63 3.44
N GLY A 3 84.49 31.33 3.14
CA GLY A 3 84.42 30.78 1.79
C GLY A 3 83.00 30.86 1.23
N PHE A 4 82.84 31.49 0.07
CA PHE A 4 81.63 31.39 -0.74
C PHE A 4 81.61 30.05 -1.47
N ARG A 5 80.56 29.27 -1.20
CA ARG A 5 80.31 27.92 -1.68
C ARG A 5 79.74 27.99 -3.10
N ASN A 6 80.49 27.49 -4.06
CA ASN A 6 80.08 27.33 -5.46
C ASN A 6 78.94 26.28 -5.52
N ARG A 7 77.73 26.68 -5.93
CA ARG A 7 76.68 25.74 -6.33
C ARG A 7 76.72 25.65 -7.85
N GLY A 8 77.23 24.52 -8.35
CA GLY A 8 77.25 24.19 -9.76
C GLY A 8 75.85 24.29 -10.36
N VAL A 9 75.77 25.00 -11.47
CA VAL A 9 74.67 24.89 -12.43
C VAL A 9 74.66 23.43 -12.89
N GLY A 10 73.64 22.68 -12.48
CA GLY A 10 73.41 21.33 -12.98
C GLY A 10 73.22 21.40 -14.50
N GLN A 11 74.03 20.64 -15.23
CA GLN A 11 73.92 20.51 -16.68
C GLN A 11 72.51 20.05 -17.04
N THR A 12 71.81 20.83 -17.86
CA THR A 12 70.59 20.39 -18.53
C THR A 12 70.98 19.46 -19.67
N THR A 13 71.07 18.16 -19.39
CA THR A 13 71.20 17.11 -20.40
C THR A 13 69.85 16.97 -21.12
N GLY A 14 69.84 17.15 -22.45
CA GLY A 14 68.65 16.91 -23.27
C GLY A 14 68.28 15.43 -23.33
N PHE A 15 66.99 15.13 -23.42
CA PHE A 15 66.48 13.75 -23.49
C PHE A 15 66.67 13.15 -24.87
N THR A 16 67.03 11.87 -24.91
CA THR A 16 67.11 11.10 -26.16
C THR A 16 65.72 10.64 -26.62
N PHE A 17 65.54 10.42 -27.92
CA PHE A 17 64.28 9.87 -28.47
C PHE A 17 63.90 8.53 -27.79
N VAL A 18 64.91 7.72 -27.46
CA VAL A 18 64.73 6.44 -26.77
C VAL A 18 64.15 6.64 -25.37
N GLU A 19 64.65 7.60 -24.59
CA GLU A 19 64.08 7.92 -23.27
C GLU A 19 62.64 8.40 -23.34
N MET A 20 62.28 9.19 -24.36
CA MET A 20 60.89 9.64 -24.55
C MET A 20 59.95 8.45 -24.83
N VAL A 21 60.39 7.49 -25.65
CA VAL A 21 59.61 6.26 -25.95
C VAL A 21 59.44 5.41 -24.71
N PHE A 22 60.49 5.21 -23.91
CA PHE A 22 60.38 4.47 -22.64
C PHE A 22 59.49 5.19 -21.63
N ALA A 23 59.61 6.52 -21.51
CA ALA A 23 58.77 7.31 -20.60
C ALA A 23 57.28 7.23 -20.98
N VAL A 24 56.96 7.31 -22.28
CA VAL A 24 55.58 7.16 -22.78
C VAL A 24 55.08 5.73 -22.56
N ALA A 25 55.89 4.71 -22.82
CA ALA A 25 55.52 3.31 -22.60
C ALA A 25 55.22 3.03 -21.12
N ILE A 26 56.04 3.57 -20.21
CA ILE A 26 55.82 3.48 -18.75
C ILE A 26 54.56 4.24 -18.35
N MET A 27 54.33 5.45 -18.87
CA MET A 27 53.13 6.23 -18.55
C MET A 27 51.85 5.50 -18.99
N VAL A 28 51.83 4.93 -20.20
CA VAL A 28 50.67 4.18 -20.71
C VAL A 28 50.44 2.90 -19.92
N THR A 29 51.48 2.17 -19.54
CA THR A 29 51.35 0.95 -18.72
C THR A 29 50.86 1.26 -17.31
N VAL A 30 51.41 2.29 -16.66
CA VAL A 30 50.96 2.74 -15.33
C VAL A 30 49.51 3.22 -15.38
N THR A 31 49.14 4.04 -16.38
CA THR A 31 47.77 4.52 -16.56
C THR A 31 46.80 3.37 -16.84
N GLY A 32 47.18 2.40 -17.68
CA GLY A 32 46.40 1.21 -17.95
C GLY A 32 46.18 0.33 -16.71
N ALA A 33 47.20 0.19 -15.86
CA ALA A 33 47.09 -0.51 -14.59
C ALA A 33 46.19 0.22 -13.58
N ILE A 34 46.19 1.55 -13.57
CA ILE A 34 45.28 2.35 -12.73
C ILE A 34 43.83 2.23 -13.24
N LEU A 35 43.61 2.35 -14.54
CA LEU A 35 42.28 2.23 -15.15
C LEU A 35 41.70 0.81 -15.01
N SER A 36 42.53 -0.23 -15.05
CA SER A 36 42.08 -1.60 -14.80
C SER A 36 41.61 -1.82 -13.36
N LEU A 37 42.18 -1.09 -12.39
CA LEU A 37 41.70 -1.05 -11.01
C LEU A 37 40.41 -0.21 -10.83
N MET A 38 40.23 0.85 -11.61
CA MET A 38 39.02 1.70 -11.53
C MET A 38 37.79 1.06 -12.19
N ASN A 39 37.96 0.21 -13.20
CA ASN A 39 36.85 -0.46 -13.89
C ASN A 39 35.95 -1.30 -12.94
N PRO A 40 36.48 -2.12 -12.01
CA PRO A 40 35.65 -2.81 -11.01
C PRO A 40 34.97 -1.87 -10.00
N ALA A 41 35.49 -0.66 -9.77
CA ALA A 41 34.88 0.30 -8.84
C ALA A 41 33.54 0.85 -9.37
N HIS A 42 33.41 1.06 -10.69
CA HIS A 42 32.15 1.55 -11.28
C HIS A 42 30.99 0.54 -11.20
N GLY A 43 31.27 -0.77 -11.18
CA GLY A 43 30.25 -1.80 -11.00
C GLY A 43 29.61 -1.78 -9.62
N VAL A 44 30.41 -1.47 -8.59
CA VAL A 44 29.97 -1.36 -7.19
C VAL A 44 29.04 -0.16 -6.99
N PHE A 45 29.28 0.96 -7.67
CA PHE A 45 28.39 2.13 -7.61
C PHE A 45 27.06 1.95 -8.35
N LYS A 46 26.94 0.97 -9.26
CA LYS A 46 25.67 0.72 -9.98
C LYS A 46 24.74 -0.22 -9.24
N THR A 47 25.27 -1.19 -8.48
CA THR A 47 24.44 -2.19 -7.79
C THR A 47 24.09 -1.81 -6.35
N GLN A 48 24.97 -1.07 -5.66
CA GLN A 48 24.71 -0.56 -4.32
C GLN A 48 23.45 0.32 -4.21
N PRO A 49 23.19 1.30 -5.09
CA PRO A 49 22.00 2.14 -4.97
C PRO A 49 20.70 1.35 -5.23
N GLU A 50 20.71 0.40 -6.17
CA GLU A 50 19.54 -0.45 -6.47
C GLU A 50 19.13 -1.29 -5.25
N LEU A 51 20.10 -1.85 -4.53
CA LEU A 51 19.83 -2.61 -3.30
C LEU A 51 19.24 -1.72 -2.20
N SER A 52 19.77 -0.49 -2.03
CA SER A 52 19.24 0.48 -1.07
C SER A 52 17.81 0.89 -1.41
N GLU A 53 17.52 1.13 -2.69
CA GLU A 53 16.18 1.48 -3.15
C GLU A 53 15.17 0.34 -2.92
N MET A 54 15.57 -0.92 -3.23
CA MET A 54 14.74 -2.09 -2.94
C MET A 54 14.41 -2.19 -1.45
N GLN A 55 15.40 -2.01 -0.57
CA GLN A 55 15.19 -2.02 0.88
C GLN A 55 14.26 -0.90 1.34
N GLN A 56 14.40 0.32 0.80
CA GLN A 56 13.55 1.44 1.15
C GLN A 56 12.10 1.22 0.72
N ARG A 57 11.88 0.71 -0.50
CA ARG A 57 10.54 0.37 -1.00
C ARG A 57 9.90 -0.75 -0.17
N LEU A 58 10.65 -1.79 0.17
CA LEU A 58 10.19 -2.86 1.06
C LEU A 58 9.76 -2.32 2.42
N ARG A 59 10.53 -1.39 3.01
CA ARG A 59 10.17 -0.78 4.29
C ARG A 59 8.82 -0.07 4.24
N ILE A 60 8.56 0.69 3.18
CA ILE A 60 7.29 1.40 3.00
C ILE A 60 6.14 0.41 2.81
N SER A 61 6.34 -0.65 2.01
CA SER A 61 5.34 -1.69 1.78
C SER A 61 4.99 -2.46 3.07
N VAL A 62 6.00 -2.84 3.86
CA VAL A 62 5.80 -3.53 5.14
C VAL A 62 5.10 -2.64 6.16
N ASP A 63 5.48 -1.35 6.26
CA ASP A 63 4.83 -0.41 7.16
C ASP A 63 3.35 -0.17 6.79
N ALA A 64 3.03 -0.04 5.49
CA ALA A 64 1.64 0.07 5.04
C ALA A 64 0.80 -1.16 5.41
N MET A 65 1.33 -2.36 5.12
CA MET A 65 0.66 -3.62 5.45
C MET A 65 0.54 -3.81 6.98
N TYR A 66 1.57 -3.48 7.74
CA TYR A 66 1.58 -3.58 9.20
C TYR A 66 0.50 -2.70 9.83
N ARG A 67 0.36 -1.44 9.38
CA ARG A 67 -0.67 -0.53 9.89
C ARG A 67 -2.08 -1.09 9.68
N ASP A 68 -2.37 -1.62 8.49
CA ASP A 68 -3.67 -2.21 8.21
C ASP A 68 -3.90 -3.49 9.03
N LEU A 69 -2.87 -4.33 9.22
CA LEU A 69 -2.97 -5.55 10.02
C LEU A 69 -3.17 -5.28 11.52
N VAL A 70 -2.51 -4.28 12.08
CA VAL A 70 -2.70 -3.92 13.50
C VAL A 70 -4.11 -3.38 13.76
N MET A 71 -4.72 -2.73 12.77
CA MET A 71 -6.09 -2.24 12.85
C MET A 71 -7.15 -3.31 12.50
N ALA A 72 -6.73 -4.47 11.99
CA ALA A 72 -7.63 -5.51 11.53
C ALA A 72 -8.69 -5.86 12.58
N GLY A 73 -9.97 -5.82 12.17
CA GLY A 73 -11.07 -6.14 13.05
C GLY A 73 -11.45 -5.06 14.06
N ALA A 74 -10.81 -3.88 14.04
CA ALA A 74 -11.36 -2.72 14.72
C ALA A 74 -12.79 -2.49 14.24
N GLY A 75 -13.71 -2.32 15.18
CA GLY A 75 -15.14 -2.46 14.93
C GLY A 75 -15.93 -1.19 15.20
N VAL A 76 -17.24 -1.37 15.31
CA VAL A 76 -18.16 -0.24 15.45
C VAL A 76 -18.27 0.18 16.91
N GLU A 77 -18.32 1.48 17.13
CA GLU A 77 -18.41 2.13 18.44
C GLU A 77 -19.85 2.63 18.71
N ALA A 78 -20.73 2.55 17.71
CA ALA A 78 -22.11 2.99 17.80
C ALA A 78 -23.05 2.05 17.03
N GLY A 79 -24.27 1.88 17.55
CA GLY A 79 -25.30 1.03 16.95
C GLY A 79 -25.80 -0.05 17.92
N SER A 80 -26.52 -1.02 17.38
CA SER A 80 -27.01 -2.21 18.10
C SER A 80 -25.91 -3.24 18.36
N THR A 81 -24.90 -3.29 17.49
CA THR A 81 -23.92 -4.38 17.43
C THR A 81 -22.50 -3.83 17.67
N ILE A 82 -22.26 -3.31 18.88
CA ILE A 82 -21.00 -2.63 19.27
C ILE A 82 -19.87 -3.65 19.49
N GLY A 83 -18.63 -3.25 19.17
CA GLY A 83 -17.44 -4.03 19.46
C GLY A 83 -16.67 -4.46 18.21
N PRO A 84 -15.61 -5.28 18.36
CA PRO A 84 -14.72 -5.65 17.27
C PRO A 84 -15.44 -6.50 16.22
N LEU A 85 -15.12 -6.28 14.94
CA LEU A 85 -15.72 -7.02 13.82
C LEU A 85 -15.53 -8.53 13.96
N GLY A 86 -14.40 -8.95 14.55
CA GLY A 86 -14.08 -10.36 14.82
C GLY A 86 -15.09 -11.10 15.68
N SER A 87 -15.98 -10.40 16.40
CA SER A 87 -17.08 -11.02 17.15
C SER A 87 -18.24 -11.47 16.26
N TYR A 88 -18.31 -10.95 15.03
CA TYR A 88 -19.42 -11.15 14.10
C TYR A 88 -18.97 -11.89 12.84
N PHE A 89 -17.82 -11.50 12.28
CA PHE A 89 -17.26 -12.14 11.09
C PHE A 89 -15.73 -12.03 11.04
N ALA A 90 -15.08 -12.86 10.23
CA ALA A 90 -13.64 -12.83 10.08
C ALA A 90 -13.17 -11.53 9.37
N PRO A 91 -12.36 -10.67 10.02
CA PRO A 91 -11.91 -9.41 9.42
C PRO A 91 -10.65 -9.59 8.54
N VAL A 92 -10.02 -10.76 8.57
CA VAL A 92 -8.86 -11.11 7.76
C VAL A 92 -9.20 -12.31 6.89
N LEU A 93 -9.08 -12.14 5.58
CA LEU A 93 -9.56 -13.12 4.60
C LEU A 93 -8.47 -13.48 3.59
N PRO A 94 -8.24 -14.77 3.29
CA PRO A 94 -7.20 -15.23 2.36
C PRO A 94 -7.68 -15.21 0.90
N PHE A 95 -8.40 -14.16 0.49
CA PHE A 95 -8.93 -13.98 -0.86
C PHE A 95 -9.25 -12.50 -1.08
N ARG A 96 -9.32 -12.08 -2.34
CA ARG A 96 -9.52 -10.69 -2.72
C ARG A 96 -10.99 -10.29 -2.51
N ARG A 97 -11.22 -9.23 -1.74
CA ARG A 97 -12.56 -8.64 -1.50
C ARG A 97 -12.59 -7.21 -2.02
N GLY A 98 -13.67 -6.80 -2.68
CA GLY A 98 -13.86 -5.42 -3.13
C GLY A 98 -14.76 -5.32 -4.37
N SER A 99 -14.84 -4.12 -4.96
CA SER A 99 -15.87 -3.80 -5.95
C SER A 99 -15.49 -4.02 -7.41
N GLN A 100 -14.20 -4.17 -7.75
CA GLN A 100 -13.77 -4.23 -9.16
C GLN A 100 -13.67 -5.65 -9.72
N THR A 101 -13.11 -6.57 -8.94
CA THR A 101 -12.75 -7.96 -9.28
C THR A 101 -12.58 -8.81 -8.01
N PRO A 102 -13.63 -8.95 -7.19
CA PRO A 102 -13.57 -9.83 -6.02
C PRO A 102 -13.33 -11.28 -6.46
N ASP A 103 -12.60 -12.04 -5.64
CA ASP A 103 -12.52 -13.49 -5.82
C ASP A 103 -13.90 -14.11 -5.51
N PRO A 104 -14.32 -15.18 -6.22
CA PRO A 104 -15.60 -15.83 -5.97
C PRO A 104 -15.75 -16.32 -4.53
N PRO A 105 -16.98 -16.37 -3.96
CA PRO A 105 -17.22 -16.94 -2.65
C PRO A 105 -16.65 -18.36 -2.51
N GLY A 106 -16.06 -18.68 -1.35
CA GLY A 106 -15.42 -19.98 -1.09
C GLY A 106 -14.01 -20.13 -1.68
N THR A 107 -13.47 -19.11 -2.35
CA THR A 107 -12.10 -19.13 -2.85
C THR A 107 -11.09 -18.96 -1.71
N PHE A 108 -10.04 -19.76 -1.74
CA PHE A 108 -8.85 -19.58 -0.91
C PHE A 108 -7.64 -19.35 -1.80
N ARG A 109 -6.81 -18.36 -1.44
CA ARG A 109 -5.56 -18.01 -2.13
C ARG A 109 -4.40 -18.01 -1.14
N THR A 110 -3.25 -18.47 -1.59
CA THR A 110 -2.02 -18.49 -0.79
C THR A 110 -1.17 -17.22 -0.99
N ASP A 111 -1.51 -16.39 -1.96
CA ASP A 111 -0.77 -15.20 -2.39
C ASP A 111 -1.47 -13.87 -2.03
N ARG A 112 -2.61 -13.90 -1.32
CA ARG A 112 -3.44 -12.70 -1.08
C ARG A 112 -4.01 -12.65 0.32
N ILE A 113 -4.20 -11.44 0.82
CA ILE A 113 -4.84 -11.15 2.11
C ILE A 113 -5.69 -9.89 2.00
N SER A 114 -6.95 -9.97 2.43
CA SER A 114 -7.83 -8.81 2.60
C SER A 114 -8.04 -8.55 4.08
N VAL A 115 -7.99 -7.27 4.48
CA VAL A 115 -8.14 -6.84 5.86
C VAL A 115 -9.25 -5.81 5.93
N LEU A 116 -10.22 -6.07 6.80
CA LEU A 116 -11.33 -5.18 7.10
C LEU A 116 -11.17 -4.56 8.48
N TYR A 117 -11.41 -3.25 8.56
CA TYR A 117 -11.53 -2.55 9.83
C TYR A 117 -12.38 -1.29 9.69
N VAL A 118 -12.98 -0.87 10.80
CA VAL A 118 -13.70 0.40 10.94
C VAL A 118 -12.70 1.44 11.47
N PRO A 119 -12.35 2.48 10.70
CA PRO A 119 -11.46 3.54 11.19
C PRO A 119 -12.09 4.31 12.36
N SER A 120 -11.26 4.81 13.27
CA SER A 120 -11.72 5.77 14.28
C SER A 120 -12.39 6.96 13.59
N SER A 121 -13.54 7.40 14.09
CA SER A 121 -14.36 8.51 13.54
C SER A 121 -15.04 8.26 12.18
N SER A 122 -15.02 7.02 11.66
CA SER A 122 -15.77 6.69 10.45
C SER A 122 -17.29 6.83 10.65
N ALA A 123 -18.03 7.00 9.55
CA ALA A 123 -19.49 7.05 9.60
C ALA A 123 -20.07 5.69 9.99
N GLN A 124 -20.97 5.69 10.98
CA GLN A 124 -21.61 4.48 11.51
C GLN A 124 -23.09 4.75 11.75
N GLY A 125 -23.92 3.73 11.65
CA GLY A 125 -25.36 3.82 11.87
C GLY A 125 -26.00 2.45 11.87
N THR A 126 -27.32 2.44 11.88
CA THR A 126 -28.10 1.20 11.81
C THR A 126 -29.17 1.31 10.74
N THR A 127 -29.59 0.16 10.23
CA THR A 127 -30.70 0.11 9.29
C THR A 127 -32.02 0.49 9.97
N SER A 128 -32.86 1.27 9.30
CA SER A 128 -34.14 1.73 9.86
C SER A 128 -35.29 0.73 9.65
N LEU A 129 -35.25 0.00 8.54
CA LEU A 129 -36.28 -0.94 8.12
C LEU A 129 -35.62 -2.20 7.54
N VAL A 130 -36.43 -3.24 7.31
CA VAL A 130 -35.98 -4.41 6.55
C VAL A 130 -35.72 -4.02 5.09
N MET A 131 -34.61 -4.50 4.54
CA MET A 131 -34.34 -4.39 3.11
C MET A 131 -35.40 -5.16 2.31
N GLN A 132 -35.97 -4.53 1.29
CA GLN A 132 -37.02 -5.14 0.46
C GLN A 132 -36.47 -6.23 -0.46
N SER A 133 -35.26 -6.03 -0.97
CA SER A 133 -34.50 -6.99 -1.75
C SER A 133 -33.00 -6.76 -1.54
N PRO A 134 -32.11 -7.70 -1.93
CA PRO A 134 -30.68 -7.52 -1.76
C PRO A 134 -30.10 -6.43 -2.67
N ASP A 135 -30.82 -6.07 -3.73
CA ASP A 135 -30.48 -4.98 -4.65
C ASP A 135 -31.02 -3.61 -4.19
N ALA A 136 -31.93 -3.59 -3.22
CA ALA A 136 -32.54 -2.35 -2.74
C ALA A 136 -31.53 -1.46 -1.99
N ASP A 137 -31.82 -0.15 -1.97
CA ASP A 137 -31.09 0.80 -1.14
C ASP A 137 -31.12 0.36 0.33
N VAL A 138 -30.00 0.53 1.03
CA VAL A 138 -29.88 0.18 2.45
C VAL A 138 -30.58 1.26 3.27
N PRO A 139 -31.75 0.98 3.88
CA PRO A 139 -32.50 1.98 4.61
C PRO A 139 -31.79 2.28 5.92
N MET A 140 -31.55 3.56 6.24
CA MET A 140 -30.74 3.97 7.39
C MET A 140 -31.55 4.77 8.40
N ASN A 141 -31.15 4.69 9.68
CA ASN A 141 -31.58 5.64 10.71
C ASN A 141 -30.80 6.95 10.58
N PRO A 142 -31.43 8.11 10.84
CA PRO A 142 -30.73 9.39 10.91
C PRO A 142 -29.61 9.38 11.95
N GLN A 143 -28.46 9.95 11.60
CA GLN A 143 -27.31 10.03 12.49
C GLN A 143 -27.43 11.23 13.45
N ALA A 144 -27.03 11.01 14.70
CA ALA A 144 -26.96 12.09 15.68
C ALA A 144 -25.95 13.16 15.25
N GLY A 145 -26.34 14.43 15.38
CA GLY A 145 -25.51 15.58 15.00
C GLY A 145 -25.51 15.91 13.51
N CYS A 146 -26.30 15.21 12.69
CA CYS A 146 -26.56 15.60 11.30
C CYS A 146 -27.79 16.51 11.19
N PRO A 147 -27.79 17.49 10.25
CA PRO A 147 -28.94 18.35 10.03
C PRO A 147 -30.12 17.53 9.45
N PRO A 148 -31.38 17.93 9.68
CA PRO A 148 -32.55 17.20 9.19
C PRO A 148 -32.59 17.01 7.66
N ALA A 149 -31.97 17.92 6.90
CA ALA A 149 -31.89 17.85 5.44
C ALA A 149 -30.85 16.83 4.93
N GLU A 150 -29.86 16.45 5.76
CA GLU A 150 -28.80 15.51 5.41
C GLU A 150 -28.59 14.51 6.56
N PRO A 151 -29.56 13.62 6.82
CA PRO A 151 -29.55 12.71 7.98
C PRO A 151 -28.35 11.75 8.01
N LEU A 152 -27.63 11.59 6.90
CA LEU A 152 -26.45 10.72 6.75
C LEU A 152 -25.16 11.50 6.46
N CYS A 153 -25.06 12.75 6.96
CA CYS A 153 -23.98 13.69 6.67
C CYS A 153 -22.54 13.18 6.92
N ARG A 154 -22.36 12.10 7.68
CA ARG A 154 -21.03 11.50 7.91
C ARG A 154 -20.63 10.52 6.81
N PHE A 155 -21.60 9.89 6.15
CA PHE A 155 -21.33 8.98 5.03
C PHE A 155 -20.90 9.77 3.79
N LYS A 156 -20.00 9.18 3.01
CA LYS A 156 -19.40 9.81 1.83
C LYS A 156 -19.56 8.92 0.61
N LEU A 157 -19.95 9.53 -0.50
CA LEU A 157 -20.03 8.86 -1.80
C LEU A 157 -18.65 8.31 -2.22
N GLY A 158 -18.64 7.12 -2.81
CA GLY A 158 -17.45 6.44 -3.29
C GLY A 158 -16.67 5.66 -2.24
N THR A 159 -17.06 5.74 -0.96
CA THR A 159 -16.43 4.97 0.13
C THR A 159 -17.05 3.58 0.26
N THR A 160 -16.30 2.66 0.87
CA THR A 160 -16.77 1.30 1.16
C THR A 160 -17.48 1.27 2.51
N ALA A 161 -18.66 0.67 2.54
CA ALA A 161 -19.38 0.37 3.77
C ALA A 161 -19.48 -1.15 3.97
N VAL A 162 -19.62 -1.55 5.22
CA VAL A 162 -20.05 -2.89 5.62
C VAL A 162 -21.42 -2.80 6.25
N VAL A 163 -22.29 -3.74 5.94
CA VAL A 163 -23.51 -4.02 6.69
C VAL A 163 -23.39 -5.40 7.30
N PHE A 164 -23.78 -5.55 8.57
CA PHE A 164 -23.71 -6.82 9.28
C PHE A 164 -24.73 -6.88 10.42
N ASP A 165 -25.02 -8.09 10.88
CA ASP A 165 -25.94 -8.34 11.99
C ASP A 165 -25.35 -9.34 12.99
N GLU A 166 -26.10 -9.60 14.07
CA GLU A 166 -25.71 -10.54 15.13
C GLU A 166 -25.67 -12.01 14.67
N SER A 167 -26.20 -12.34 13.50
CA SER A 167 -26.09 -13.69 12.94
C SER A 167 -24.71 -13.97 12.33
N GLY A 168 -23.86 -12.94 12.23
CA GLY A 168 -22.54 -13.00 11.61
C GLY A 168 -22.57 -12.89 10.09
N ALA A 169 -23.75 -12.64 9.51
CA ALA A 169 -23.86 -12.30 8.10
C ALA A 169 -23.35 -10.87 7.89
N TYR A 170 -22.57 -10.67 6.83
CA TYR A 170 -22.04 -9.37 6.47
C TYR A 170 -21.84 -9.24 4.97
N ASP A 171 -22.02 -8.03 4.47
CA ASP A 171 -21.74 -7.65 3.09
C ASP A 171 -20.98 -6.34 3.06
N THR A 172 -20.09 -6.22 2.08
CA THR A 172 -19.34 -4.99 1.81
C THR A 172 -19.77 -4.43 0.48
N PHE A 173 -20.09 -3.15 0.44
CA PHE A 173 -20.55 -2.49 -0.78
C PHE A 173 -19.95 -1.08 -0.89
N ARG A 174 -19.88 -0.56 -2.12
CA ARG A 174 -19.43 0.80 -2.36
C ARG A 174 -20.64 1.73 -2.38
N ILE A 175 -20.59 2.82 -1.62
CA ILE A 175 -21.65 3.82 -1.60
C ILE A 175 -21.64 4.58 -2.92
N THR A 176 -22.68 4.43 -3.73
CA THR A 176 -22.84 5.11 -5.02
C THR A 176 -23.80 6.29 -4.96
N GLY A 177 -24.60 6.38 -3.90
CA GLY A 177 -25.55 7.46 -3.67
C GLY A 177 -25.97 7.54 -2.21
N ILE A 178 -26.39 8.72 -1.78
CA ILE A 178 -26.95 8.98 -0.44
C ILE A 178 -28.31 9.64 -0.65
N VAL A 179 -29.37 8.97 -0.21
CA VAL A 179 -30.75 9.47 -0.26
C VAL A 179 -31.09 10.04 1.11
N ASN A 180 -31.71 11.22 1.15
CA ASN A 180 -32.00 11.92 2.41
C ASN A 180 -33.47 11.78 2.87
N ALA A 181 -34.39 11.39 1.97
CA ALA A 181 -35.81 11.28 2.27
C ALA A 181 -36.48 10.18 1.42
N PRO A 182 -36.67 8.94 1.94
CA PRO A 182 -36.14 8.45 3.23
C PRO A 182 -34.61 8.31 3.23
N ALA A 183 -34.00 8.31 4.41
CA ALA A 183 -32.55 8.17 4.55
C ALA A 183 -32.09 6.77 4.11
N ALA A 184 -31.26 6.68 3.07
CA ALA A 184 -30.75 5.40 2.56
C ALA A 184 -29.41 5.52 1.84
N LEU A 185 -28.66 4.42 1.77
CA LEU A 185 -27.41 4.30 1.01
C LEU A 185 -27.63 3.44 -0.23
N GLN A 186 -27.19 3.94 -1.38
CA GLN A 186 -27.26 3.21 -2.66
C GLN A 186 -25.94 2.52 -2.96
N HIS A 187 -25.99 1.39 -3.66
CA HIS A 187 -24.82 0.57 -3.99
C HIS A 187 -24.78 0.08 -5.46
N ALA A 188 -25.46 0.80 -6.34
CA ALA A 188 -25.46 0.62 -7.80
C ALA A 188 -25.74 -0.82 -8.27
N ASN A 189 -26.75 -1.47 -7.68
CA ASN A 189 -27.16 -2.84 -8.01
C ASN A 189 -26.03 -3.87 -7.81
N GLN A 190 -25.23 -3.72 -6.75
CA GLN A 190 -24.39 -4.79 -6.25
C GLN A 190 -25.22 -5.60 -5.24
N PRO A 191 -25.93 -6.66 -5.66
CA PRO A 191 -26.79 -7.40 -4.77
C PRO A 191 -26.01 -7.84 -3.55
N LEU A 192 -26.51 -7.48 -2.38
CA LEU A 192 -26.00 -8.03 -1.14
C LEU A 192 -26.32 -9.54 -1.08
N SER A 193 -25.64 -10.29 -0.22
CA SER A 193 -25.91 -11.72 -0.07
C SER A 193 -27.31 -12.02 0.47
N ARG A 194 -27.93 -11.05 1.16
CA ARG A 194 -29.24 -11.18 1.81
C ARG A 194 -29.90 -9.84 2.08
N ASN A 195 -31.16 -9.91 2.53
CA ASN A 195 -31.86 -8.78 3.13
C ASN A 195 -31.43 -8.64 4.60
N TYR A 196 -31.00 -7.44 4.98
CA TYR A 196 -30.76 -7.09 6.37
C TYR A 196 -32.03 -6.55 7.02
N LEU A 197 -32.25 -6.95 8.27
CA LEU A 197 -33.39 -6.49 9.07
C LEU A 197 -33.15 -5.07 9.58
N ALA A 198 -34.17 -4.45 10.16
CA ALA A 198 -34.02 -3.21 10.92
C ALA A 198 -33.06 -3.44 12.11
N GLY A 199 -32.20 -2.47 12.38
CA GLY A 199 -31.21 -2.57 13.44
C GLY A 199 -29.93 -3.33 13.06
N ALA A 200 -29.71 -3.71 11.80
CA ALA A 200 -28.41 -4.17 11.34
C ALA A 200 -27.40 -3.01 11.40
N SER A 201 -26.15 -3.31 11.75
CA SER A 201 -25.10 -2.29 11.87
C SER A 201 -24.48 -1.99 10.51
N VAL A 202 -24.28 -0.70 10.23
CA VAL A 202 -23.68 -0.22 8.98
C VAL A 202 -22.56 0.75 9.32
N ALA A 203 -21.37 0.51 8.76
CA ALA A 203 -20.21 1.34 9.02
C ALA A 203 -19.34 1.52 7.79
N GLN A 204 -18.73 2.69 7.65
CA GLN A 204 -17.64 2.89 6.72
C GLN A 204 -16.42 2.10 7.18
N VAL A 205 -15.86 1.32 6.27
CA VAL A 205 -14.72 0.45 6.51
C VAL A 205 -13.59 0.74 5.54
N VAL A 206 -12.38 0.45 6.00
CA VAL A 206 -11.26 0.20 5.10
C VAL A 206 -11.25 -1.28 4.79
N ASN A 207 -11.17 -1.59 3.50
CA ASN A 207 -10.94 -2.94 2.99
C ASN A 207 -9.60 -2.93 2.25
N ALA A 208 -8.51 -3.19 2.96
CA ALA A 208 -7.17 -3.17 2.40
C ALA A 208 -6.81 -4.56 1.90
N THR A 209 -6.63 -4.71 0.59
CA THR A 209 -6.31 -6.00 0.00
C THR A 209 -4.91 -6.02 -0.60
N TYR A 210 -4.08 -6.97 -0.18
CA TYR A 210 -2.71 -7.15 -0.60
C TYR A 210 -2.55 -8.46 -1.37
N TRP A 211 -1.70 -8.48 -2.40
CA TRP A 211 -1.34 -9.70 -3.10
C TRP A 211 0.10 -9.70 -3.60
N LEU A 212 0.68 -10.89 -3.70
CA LEU A 212 2.00 -11.11 -4.23
C LEU A 212 1.94 -11.27 -5.76
N LYS A 213 2.52 -10.31 -6.47
CA LYS A 213 2.77 -10.45 -7.92
C LYS A 213 4.15 -11.05 -8.13
N THR A 214 4.18 -12.29 -8.59
CA THR A 214 5.38 -12.95 -9.12
C THR A 214 5.40 -12.82 -10.64
N ASP A 215 6.60 -12.62 -11.20
CA ASP A 215 6.84 -12.75 -12.62
C ASP A 215 7.65 -14.04 -12.85
N ALA A 216 7.15 -14.94 -13.69
CA ALA A 216 7.83 -16.21 -13.96
C ALA A 216 9.06 -16.04 -14.87
N SER A 217 9.15 -14.91 -15.59
CA SER A 217 10.21 -14.61 -16.54
C SER A 217 11.39 -13.84 -15.93
N VAL A 218 11.15 -13.14 -14.82
CA VAL A 218 12.16 -12.41 -14.04
C VAL A 218 11.86 -12.65 -12.57
N PRO A 219 12.81 -13.12 -11.72
CA PRO A 219 12.57 -13.46 -10.31
C PRO A 219 12.36 -12.21 -9.44
N THR A 220 11.32 -11.44 -9.76
CA THR A 220 10.91 -10.24 -9.06
C THR A 220 9.56 -10.50 -8.41
N SER A 221 9.55 -10.31 -7.09
CA SER A 221 8.35 -10.36 -6.27
C SER A 221 7.94 -8.94 -5.92
N ARG A 222 6.68 -8.60 -6.17
CA ARG A 222 6.12 -7.28 -5.85
C ARG A 222 4.90 -7.45 -4.97
N LEU A 223 4.89 -6.75 -3.84
CA LEU A 223 3.66 -6.57 -3.07
C LEU A 223 2.79 -5.56 -3.82
N MET A 224 1.57 -5.96 -4.12
CA MET A 224 0.58 -5.14 -4.79
C MET A 224 -0.56 -4.87 -3.82
N ARG A 225 -1.05 -3.63 -3.79
CA ARG A 225 -2.29 -3.26 -3.09
C ARG A 225 -3.42 -3.13 -4.10
N TYR A 226 -4.56 -3.68 -3.75
CA TYR A 226 -5.81 -3.62 -4.47
C TYR A 226 -6.67 -2.56 -3.79
N ASP A 227 -7.06 -1.56 -4.59
CA ASP A 227 -7.74 -0.30 -4.26
C ASP A 227 -7.27 0.49 -3.01
#